data_AF-A0A948F586-F1
#
_entry.id   AF-A0A948F586-F1
#
_cell.length_a   1.000
_cell.length_b   1.000
_cell.length_c   1.000
_cell.angle_alpha   90.00
_cell.angle_beta   90.00
_cell.angle_gamma   90.00
#
_symmetry.space_group_name_H-M   'P 1'
#
loop_
_entity.id
_entity.type
_entity.pdbx_description
1 polymer ?
#
loop_
_entity_poly.entity_id
_entity_poly.type
_entity_poly.pdbx_seq_one_letter_code
_entity_poly.pdbx_strand_id
1 'polypeptide(L)'
;MIFYLSHLSDFRGSSQITSGELYRILDDSAHLVYELLKRPDEHELVTRALNRPQFTEDVAREVALGAFNRFQEVASNETNVDVESVLQDSIHIHDVRTRIQTTFGKIRNSIKNGTR
;
A
#
# COMPACT_ATOMS: atom_id res chain seq x y z
N MET A 1 10.68 4.60 -4.97
CA MET A 1 9.39 3.88 -5.00
C MET A 1 8.28 4.89 -5.21
N ILE A 2 7.66 4.92 -6.39
CA ILE A 2 6.55 5.82 -6.70
C ILE A 2 5.27 4.97 -6.63
N PHE A 3 4.36 5.34 -5.73
CA PHE A 3 3.06 4.67 -5.59
C PHE A 3 2.00 5.42 -6.38
N TYR A 4 1.36 4.75 -7.32
CA TYR A 4 0.16 5.23 -7.99
C TYR A 4 -1.06 4.49 -7.42
N LEU A 5 -1.88 5.18 -6.64
CA LEU A 5 -3.24 4.75 -6.33
C LEU A 5 -4.16 5.38 -7.38
N SER A 6 -4.27 4.77 -8.56
CA SER A 6 -4.84 5.44 -9.73
C SER A 6 -6.37 5.47 -9.78
N HIS A 7 -7.09 4.70 -8.96
CA HIS A 7 -8.56 4.71 -9.02
C HIS A 7 -9.24 4.11 -7.78
N LEU A 8 -9.88 4.97 -6.99
CA LEU A 8 -10.94 4.63 -6.03
C LEU A 8 -12.22 5.31 -6.53
N SER A 9 -12.95 4.66 -7.42
CA SER A 9 -14.24 5.16 -7.92
C SER A 9 -15.41 4.46 -7.23
N ASP A 10 -16.43 5.26 -6.93
CA ASP A 10 -17.65 4.98 -6.16
C ASP A 10 -17.52 4.91 -4.62
N PHE A 11 -17.45 6.10 -4.02
CA PHE A 11 -17.93 6.37 -2.66
C PHE A 11 -19.26 7.13 -2.73
N ARG A 12 -20.38 6.41 -2.88
CA ARG A 12 -21.73 6.99 -2.69
C ARG A 12 -22.08 6.96 -1.20
N GLY A 13 -21.40 7.81 -0.43
CA GLY A 13 -21.58 7.98 1.00
C GLY A 13 -20.56 9.00 1.50
N SER A 14 -21.00 10.02 2.21
CA SER A 14 -20.27 11.23 2.60
C SER A 14 -19.09 11.00 3.57
N SER A 15 -18.08 10.23 3.18
CA SER A 15 -16.76 10.24 3.82
C SER A 15 -15.72 10.45 2.73
N GLN A 16 -15.23 11.69 2.61
CA GLN A 16 -14.18 12.04 1.67
C GLN A 16 -12.91 11.31 2.09
N ILE A 17 -12.43 10.35 1.29
CA ILE A 17 -11.11 9.74 1.51
C ILE A 17 -10.10 10.87 1.48
N THR A 18 -9.41 11.09 2.59
CA THR A 18 -8.40 12.15 2.67
C THR A 18 -7.04 11.63 2.22
N SER A 19 -6.23 12.51 1.62
CA SER A 19 -4.84 12.20 1.29
C SER A 19 -4.05 11.76 2.53
N GLY A 20 -4.35 12.29 3.72
CA GLY A 20 -3.73 11.91 4.97
C GLY A 20 -4.08 10.49 5.45
N GLU A 21 -5.22 9.93 5.05
CA GLU A 21 -5.52 8.51 5.31
C GLU A 21 -4.76 7.60 4.35
N LEU A 22 -4.67 7.98 3.07
CA LEU A 22 -3.87 7.25 2.09
C LEU A 22 -2.39 7.25 2.48
N TYR A 23 -1.87 8.40 2.95
CA TYR A 23 -0.50 8.50 3.45
C TYR A 23 -0.25 7.57 4.63
N ARG A 24 -1.17 7.53 5.60
CA ARG A 24 -1.05 6.62 6.76
C ARG A 24 -1.01 5.16 6.33
N ILE A 25 -1.87 4.76 5.39
CA ILE A 25 -1.83 3.40 4.83
C ILE A 25 -0.47 3.11 4.20
N LEU A 26 0.10 4.04 3.43
CA LEU A 26 1.42 3.87 2.83
C LEU A 26 2.54 3.80 3.86
N ASP A 27 2.50 4.63 4.90
CA ASP A 27 3.52 4.67 5.96
C ASP A 27 3.50 3.40 6.83
N ASP A 28 2.31 2.86 7.09
CA ASP A 28 2.12 1.59 7.80
C ASP A 28 2.53 0.38 6.95
N SER A 29 2.38 0.46 5.62
CA SER A 29 2.60 -0.67 4.70
C SER A 29 3.99 -0.68 4.06
N ALA A 30 4.70 0.44 4.03
CA ALA A 30 5.92 0.57 3.24
C ALA A 30 7.02 1.34 3.99
N HIS A 31 8.27 1.05 3.63
CA HIS A 31 9.38 1.91 4.04
C HIS A 31 9.41 3.17 3.18
N LEU A 32 8.83 4.25 3.71
CA LEU A 32 8.90 5.56 3.09
C LEU A 32 10.30 6.16 3.24
N VAL A 33 10.72 6.92 2.23
CA VAL A 33 11.99 7.64 2.20
C VAL A 33 11.70 9.12 2.39
N TYR A 34 12.56 9.80 3.14
CA TYR A 34 12.43 11.22 3.45
C TYR A 34 13.66 11.98 2.95
N GLU A 35 13.47 13.21 2.49
CA GLU A 35 14.56 14.02 1.91
C GLU A 35 15.57 14.49 2.97
N LEU A 36 15.11 14.72 4.21
CA LEU A 36 15.93 15.23 5.29
C LEU A 36 15.71 14.40 6.55
N LEU A 37 16.75 13.68 6.96
CA LEU A 37 16.78 12.87 8.16
C LEU A 37 17.92 13.33 9.07
N LYS A 38 17.69 13.38 10.38
CA LYS A 38 18.80 13.47 11.34
C LYS A 38 19.40 12.07 11.53
N ARG A 39 20.61 12.01 12.10
CA ARG A 39 21.31 10.74 12.39
C ARG A 39 20.44 9.69 13.11
N PRO A 40 19.69 10.03 14.19
CA PRO A 40 18.83 9.03 14.82
C PRO A 40 17.71 8.54 13.89
N ASP A 41 17.11 9.43 13.10
CA ASP A 41 16.01 9.09 12.18
C ASP A 41 16.48 8.17 11.05
N GLU A 42 17.66 8.45 10.48
CA GLU A 42 18.28 7.60 9.45
C GLU A 42 18.61 6.21 10.02
N HIS A 43 19.16 6.15 11.24
CA HIS A 43 19.44 4.89 11.90
C HIS A 43 18.17 4.05 12.09
N GLU A 44 17.09 4.68 12.57
CA GLU A 44 15.81 4.00 12.75
C GLU A 44 15.24 3.50 11.41
N LEU A 45 15.26 4.34 10.37
CA LEU A 45 14.76 3.95 9.03
C LEU A 45 15.52 2.74 8.48
N VAL A 46 16.85 2.78 8.53
CA VAL A 46 17.71 1.69 8.04
C VAL A 46 17.48 0.42 8.85
N THR A 47 17.47 0.50 10.18
CA THR A 47 17.22 -0.66 11.04
C THR A 47 15.82 -1.25 10.80
N ARG A 48 14.80 -0.41 10.66
CA ARG A 48 13.43 -0.84 10.34
C ARG A 48 13.37 -1.58 9.00
N ALA A 49 14.00 -1.05 7.95
CA ALA A 49 14.01 -1.67 6.63
C ALA A 49 14.80 -2.99 6.59
N LEU A 50 15.91 -3.10 7.32
CA LEU A 50 16.69 -4.32 7.42
C LEU A 50 15.99 -5.42 8.23
N ASN A 51 15.25 -5.05 9.28
CA ASN A 51 14.50 -6.00 10.09
C ASN A 51 13.22 -6.50 9.40
N ARG A 52 12.69 -5.75 8.44
CA ARG A 52 11.49 -6.09 7.69
C ARG A 52 11.69 -5.83 6.20
N PRO A 53 12.54 -6.61 5.50
CA PRO A 53 12.70 -6.47 4.06
C PRO A 53 11.37 -6.77 3.36
N GLN A 54 11.07 -6.02 2.30
CA GLN A 54 9.84 -6.17 1.53
C GLN A 54 10.16 -6.35 0.05
N PHE A 55 9.54 -7.32 -0.60
CA PHE A 55 9.45 -7.36 -2.05
C PHE A 55 8.37 -6.39 -2.55
N THR A 56 8.37 -6.09 -3.85
CA THR A 56 7.35 -5.20 -4.43
C THR A 56 5.93 -5.79 -4.31
N GLU A 57 5.80 -7.12 -4.27
CA GLU A 57 4.58 -7.86 -4.00
C GLU A 57 4.09 -7.68 -2.57
N ASP A 58 4.99 -7.68 -1.59
CA ASP A 58 4.65 -7.50 -0.18
C ASP A 58 4.08 -6.11 0.03
N VAL A 59 4.73 -5.09 -0.52
CA VAL A 59 4.26 -3.70 -0.46
C VAL A 59 2.87 -3.56 -1.09
N ALA A 60 2.65 -4.10 -2.29
CA ALA A 60 1.35 -4.02 -2.95
C ALA A 60 0.24 -4.72 -2.13
N ARG A 61 0.56 -5.88 -1.53
CA ARG A 61 -0.36 -6.65 -0.69
C ARG A 61 -0.71 -5.93 0.60
N GLU A 62 0.28 -5.39 1.30
CA GLU A 62 0.10 -4.66 2.55
C GLU A 62 -0.72 -3.39 2.32
N VAL A 63 -0.44 -2.62 1.27
CA VAL A 63 -1.21 -1.41 0.92
C VAL A 63 -2.67 -1.75 0.59
N ALA A 64 -2.91 -2.81 -0.21
CA ALA A 64 -4.27 -3.24 -0.53
C ALA A 64 -5.04 -3.69 0.72
N LEU A 65 -4.39 -4.43 1.62
CA LEU A 65 -4.97 -4.87 2.89
C LEU A 65 -5.21 -3.69 3.85
N GLY A 66 -4.28 -2.74 3.94
CA GLY A 66 -4.41 -1.53 4.74
C GLY A 66 -5.57 -0.66 4.27
N ALA A 67 -5.71 -0.48 2.95
CA ALA A 67 -6.86 0.21 2.35
C ALA A 67 -8.19 -0.50 2.68
N PHE A 68 -8.26 -1.82 2.54
CA PHE A 68 -9.44 -2.59 2.91
C PHE A 68 -9.76 -2.42 4.40
N ASN A 69 -8.78 -2.62 5.29
CA ASN A 69 -8.98 -2.50 6.73
C ASN A 69 -9.47 -1.10 7.13
N ARG A 70 -8.97 -0.05 6.49
CA ARG A 70 -9.34 1.34 6.77
C ARG A 70 -10.74 1.69 6.28
N PHE A 71 -11.15 1.19 5.11
CA PHE A 71 -12.31 1.70 4.40
C PHE A 71 -13.47 0.69 4.23
N GLN A 72 -13.31 -0.58 4.65
CA GLN A 72 -14.32 -1.64 4.44
C GLN A 72 -15.71 -1.36 5.04
N GLU A 73 -15.81 -0.48 6.04
CA GLU A 73 -17.07 -0.12 6.71
C GLU A 73 -17.85 0.97 5.94
N VAL A 74 -17.15 1.74 5.12
CA VAL A 74 -17.69 2.92 4.42
C VAL A 74 -17.78 2.72 2.90
N ALA A 75 -16.99 1.80 2.34
CA ALA A 75 -16.96 1.48 0.93
C ALA A 75 -17.87 0.30 0.58
N SER A 76 -18.36 0.29 -0.67
CA SER A 76 -19.09 -0.84 -1.23
C SER A 76 -18.16 -2.02 -1.52
N ASN A 77 -18.70 -3.23 -1.57
CA ASN A 77 -17.95 -4.41 -2.04
C ASN A 77 -17.51 -4.28 -3.51
N GLU A 78 -18.22 -3.48 -4.31
CA GLU A 78 -17.88 -3.21 -5.72
C GLU A 78 -16.81 -2.13 -5.88
N THR A 79 -16.38 -1.48 -4.78
CA THR A 79 -15.32 -0.48 -4.83
C THR A 79 -14.02 -1.12 -5.31
N ASN A 80 -13.50 -0.55 -6.40
CA ASN A 80 -12.26 -1.00 -7.03
C ASN A 80 -11.04 -0.58 -6.19
N VAL A 81 -10.05 -1.45 -6.16
CA VAL A 81 -8.75 -1.24 -5.54
C VAL A 81 -7.69 -1.53 -6.58
N ASP A 82 -6.90 -0.51 -6.88
CA ASP A 82 -5.77 -0.60 -7.80
C ASP A 82 -4.53 -0.08 -7.09
N VAL A 83 -3.64 -1.00 -6.76
CA VAL A 83 -2.38 -0.71 -6.07
C VAL A 83 -1.24 -1.13 -6.97
N GLU A 84 -0.30 -0.22 -7.19
CA GLU A 84 0.90 -0.47 -7.97
C GLU A 84 2.15 -0.09 -7.18
N SER A 85 3.10 -1.01 -7.14
CA SER A 85 4.43 -0.83 -6.54
C SER A 85 5.49 -1.00 -7.62
N VAL A 86 6.42 -0.05 -7.67
CA VAL A 86 7.55 -0.05 -8.61
C VAL A 86 8.84 0.06 -7.82
N LEU A 87 9.65 -0.99 -7.90
CA LEU A 87 10.99 -1.08 -7.33
C LEU A 87 12.01 -0.73 -8.42
N GLN A 88 12.76 0.33 -8.18
CA GLN A 88 13.95 0.67 -8.95
C GLN A 88 15.10 -0.14 -8.38
N ASP A 89 15.42 -1.25 -9.03
CA ASP A 89 16.38 -2.20 -8.50
C ASP A 89 17.82 -1.72 -8.70
N SER A 90 18.64 -1.83 -7.67
CA SER A 90 20.03 -1.36 -7.67
C SER A 90 21.00 -2.33 -8.37
N ILE A 91 20.63 -3.60 -8.50
CA ILE A 91 21.49 -4.64 -9.08
C ILE A 91 21.06 -5.08 -10.49
N HIS A 92 19.90 -4.63 -10.97
CA HIS A 92 19.37 -4.94 -12.30
C HIS A 92 19.14 -3.66 -13.11
N ILE A 93 19.19 -3.76 -14.45
CA ILE A 93 18.99 -2.63 -15.37
C ILE A 93 17.51 -2.38 -15.73
N HIS A 94 16.59 -2.98 -14.98
CA HIS A 94 15.15 -2.87 -15.20
C HIS A 94 14.44 -2.71 -13.87
N ASP A 95 13.29 -2.04 -13.91
CA ASP A 95 12.42 -1.90 -12.75
C ASP A 95 11.58 -3.18 -12.55
N VAL A 96 11.29 -3.49 -11.30
CA VAL A 96 10.35 -4.56 -10.94
C VAL A 96 9.02 -3.94 -10.55
N ARG A 97 7.95 -4.35 -11.22
CA ARG A 97 6.60 -3.82 -11.02
C ARG A 97 5.65 -4.91 -10.56
N THR A 98 4.89 -4.62 -9.50
CA THR A 98 3.75 -5.43 -9.08
C THR A 98 2.50 -4.57 -9.01
N ARG A 99 1.39 -5.13 -9.50
CA ARG A 99 0.08 -4.48 -9.48
C ARG A 99 -0.98 -5.44 -8.96
N ILE A 100 -1.83 -4.95 -8.06
CA ILE A 100 -3.02 -5.65 -7.58
C ILE A 100 -4.23 -4.86 -8.03
N GLN A 101 -5.07 -5.48 -8.87
CA GLN A 101 -6.35 -4.96 -9.30
C GLN A 101 -7.46 -5.86 -8.79
N THR A 102 -8.27 -5.35 -7.86
CA THR A 102 -9.29 -6.15 -7.16
C THR A 102 -10.44 -5.26 -6.69
N THR A 103 -11.38 -5.84 -5.93
CA THR A 103 -12.45 -5.10 -5.27
C THR A 103 -12.47 -5.42 -3.77
N PHE A 104 -13.10 -4.55 -2.97
CA PHE A 104 -13.25 -4.81 -1.53
C PHE A 104 -13.99 -6.11 -1.24
N GLY A 105 -14.99 -6.47 -2.04
CA GLY A 105 -15.69 -7.75 -1.90
C GLY A 105 -14.75 -8.95 -2.10
N LYS A 106 -13.84 -8.86 -3.09
CA LYS A 106 -12.85 -9.91 -3.35
C LYS A 106 -11.82 -10.02 -2.22
N ILE A 107 -11.32 -8.90 -1.70
CA ILE A 107 -10.40 -8.88 -0.55
C ILE A 107 -11.09 -9.47 0.69
N ARG A 108 -12.34 -9.08 0.95
CA ARG A 108 -13.12 -9.65 2.07
C ARG A 108 -13.23 -11.17 1.97
N ASN A 109 -13.47 -11.68 0.77
CA ASN A 109 -13.58 -13.12 0.52
C ASN A 109 -12.23 -13.84 0.64
N SER A 110 -11.12 -13.25 0.17
CA SER A 110 -9.79 -13.87 0.32
C SER A 110 -9.40 -14.00 1.80
N ILE A 111 -9.67 -12.97 2.61
CA ILE A 111 -9.45 -13.00 4.05
C ILE A 111 -10.29 -14.09 4.72
N LYS A 112 -11.58 -14.20 4.39
CA LYS A 112 -12.48 -15.25 4.93
C LYS A 112 -12.00 -16.66 4.57
N ASN A 113 -11.44 -16.84 3.38
CA ASN A 113 -10.95 -18.12 2.90
C ASN A 113 -9.51 -18.45 3.39
N GLY A 114 -8.90 -17.57 4.18
CA GLY A 114 -7.52 -17.75 4.66
C GLY A 114 -6.46 -17.59 3.56
N THR A 115 -6.83 -17.08 2.39
CA THR A 115 -5.89 -16.79 1.31
C THR A 115 -5.32 -15.39 1.54
N ARG A 116 -4.01 -15.34 1.84
CA ARG A 116 -3.25 -14.09 1.93
C ARG A 116 -3.04 -13.45 0.57
#